data_AF-A0A6M3IGB0-F1
#
_entry.id   AF-A0A6M3IGB0-F1
#
_cell.length_a   1.000
_cell.length_b   1.000
_cell.length_c   1.000
_cell.angle_alpha   90.00
_cell.angle_beta   90.00
_cell.angle_gamma   90.00
#
_symmetry.space_group_name_H-M   'P 1'
#
loop_
_entity.id
_entity.type
_entity.pdbx_description
1 polymer ?
#
loop_
_entity_poly.entity_id
_entity_poly.type
_entity_poly.pdbx_seq_one_letter_code
_entity_poly.pdbx_strand_id
1 'polypeptide(L)'
;MATRFYSAPVSEVYGESTALATTLAYGDILQVREGFKGLQFYCAAAFYFLTTPRIEKVILYDHSADHYMDQTSAAVDNDADTEVSLGAMTTSDICYIGAVDTFLGLAIDIGTVNANASTTPPDMEYWNGTWTDVSSDSDGTLSSTTSFAVDGLYTWTLPTDWLTTSVNGSVPLYYVRFKPKATLTTGTSFDKLTTINKGTNYAYFPAGMTEELNYDTDSVGGLQFLAASGTPTVYVNHIKYEG
;
A
#
# COMPACT_ATOMS: atom_id res chain seq x y z
N MET A 1 7.63 -9.40 -9.28
CA MET A 1 6.17 -9.23 -9.40
C MET A 1 5.97 -7.80 -9.87
N ALA A 2 5.25 -7.56 -10.97
CA ALA A 2 5.07 -6.20 -11.48
C ALA A 2 3.79 -5.63 -10.89
N THR A 3 3.90 -4.91 -9.79
CA THR A 3 2.79 -4.05 -9.32
C THR A 3 2.64 -2.94 -10.36
N ARG A 4 1.45 -2.82 -10.97
CA ARG A 4 1.16 -1.71 -11.85
C ARG A 4 0.61 -0.55 -11.03
N PHE A 5 1.44 0.47 -10.88
CA PHE A 5 1.02 1.75 -10.33
C PHE A 5 0.37 2.55 -11.44
N TYR A 6 -0.83 3.05 -11.18
CA TYR A 6 -1.50 3.99 -12.06
C TYR A 6 -1.08 5.39 -11.62
N SER A 7 -0.01 5.89 -12.24
CA SER A 7 0.63 7.17 -11.92
C SER A 7 -0.20 8.39 -12.35
N ALA A 8 -1.17 8.20 -13.24
CA ALA A 8 -2.21 9.18 -13.46
C ALA A 8 -3.35 8.91 -12.47
N PRO A 9 -3.90 9.93 -11.75
CA PRO A 9 -5.26 9.81 -11.25
C PRO A 9 -6.11 9.35 -12.45
N VAL A 10 -6.94 8.32 -12.27
CA VAL A 10 -7.90 7.92 -13.32
C VAL A 10 -8.97 9.00 -13.40
N SER A 11 -8.58 10.19 -13.85
CA SER A 11 -9.42 11.36 -14.03
C SER A 11 -10.36 11.04 -15.18
N GLU A 12 -11.64 10.81 -14.85
CA GLU A 12 -12.73 10.59 -15.81
C GLU A 12 -12.29 9.81 -17.06
N VAL A 13 -11.92 8.55 -16.86
CA VAL A 13 -11.80 7.64 -17.99
C VAL A 13 -13.21 7.21 -18.40
N TYR A 14 -13.85 8.02 -19.25
CA TYR A 14 -14.96 7.57 -20.08
C TYR A 14 -14.38 6.74 -21.23
N GLY A 15 -14.33 5.41 -21.06
CA GLY A 15 -14.11 4.47 -22.17
C GLY A 15 -12.68 4.02 -22.44
N GLU A 16 -11.71 4.21 -21.53
CA GLU A 16 -10.43 3.49 -21.61
C GLU A 16 -10.45 2.27 -20.67
N SER A 17 -10.22 1.10 -21.25
CA SER A 17 -10.08 -0.13 -20.47
C SER A 17 -8.65 -0.27 -19.98
N THR A 18 -8.45 -0.35 -18.67
CA THR A 18 -7.16 -0.80 -18.11
C THR A 18 -7.23 -2.27 -17.69
N ALA A 19 -6.16 -3.00 -17.99
CA ALA A 19 -6.02 -4.43 -17.72
C ALA A 19 -5.17 -4.64 -16.46
N LEU A 20 -5.77 -5.27 -15.45
CA LEU A 20 -5.07 -5.75 -14.25
C LEU A 20 -4.73 -7.24 -14.43
N ALA A 21 -3.45 -7.60 -14.34
CA ALA A 21 -2.94 -8.95 -14.48
C ALA A 21 -2.79 -9.61 -13.09
N THR A 22 -3.83 -10.28 -12.63
CA THR A 22 -3.88 -10.82 -11.27
C THR A 22 -3.10 -12.14 -11.15
N THR A 23 -2.36 -12.34 -10.05
CA THR A 23 -1.70 -13.63 -9.73
C THR A 23 -2.22 -14.20 -8.41
N LEU A 24 -2.10 -15.52 -8.23
CA LEU A 24 -2.65 -16.28 -7.10
C LEU A 24 -2.14 -15.88 -5.70
N ALA A 25 -1.06 -15.10 -5.58
CA ALA A 25 -0.43 -14.86 -4.28
C ALA A 25 -0.95 -13.59 -3.58
N TYR A 26 -1.05 -12.46 -4.29
CA TYR A 26 -1.41 -11.17 -3.68
C TYR A 26 -2.30 -10.29 -4.56
N GLY A 27 -2.82 -10.79 -5.69
CA GLY A 27 -3.65 -10.00 -6.60
C GLY A 27 -2.96 -8.73 -7.14
N ASP A 28 -3.65 -8.01 -8.02
CA ASP A 28 -3.29 -6.63 -8.33
C ASP A 28 -4.10 -5.68 -7.44
N ILE A 29 -3.48 -4.59 -7.02
CA ILE A 29 -4.11 -3.56 -6.18
C ILE A 29 -4.41 -2.36 -7.05
N LEU A 30 -5.69 -2.02 -7.16
CA LEU A 30 -6.13 -0.76 -7.71
C LEU A 30 -6.17 0.27 -6.58
N GLN A 31 -5.22 1.19 -6.65
CA GLN A 31 -5.19 2.37 -5.79
C GLN A 31 -6.19 3.40 -6.35
N VAL A 32 -7.14 3.80 -5.53
CA VAL A 32 -8.24 4.69 -5.90
C VAL A 32 -8.09 6.01 -5.14
N ARG A 33 -8.32 7.14 -5.82
CA ARG A 33 -8.17 8.47 -5.22
C ARG A 33 -9.37 8.78 -4.32
N GLU A 34 -9.19 9.67 -3.36
CA GLU A 34 -10.30 10.21 -2.57
C GLU A 34 -11.42 10.75 -3.50
N GLY A 35 -12.68 10.57 -3.09
CA GLY A 35 -13.86 11.00 -3.85
C GLY A 35 -14.35 10.04 -4.95
N PHE A 36 -13.59 9.00 -5.31
CA PHE A 36 -14.11 7.92 -6.17
C PHE A 36 -14.98 6.97 -5.35
N LYS A 37 -16.18 6.66 -5.85
CA LYS A 37 -17.20 5.88 -5.12
C LYS A 37 -17.72 4.65 -5.87
N GLY A 38 -17.31 4.44 -7.12
CA GLY A 38 -17.77 3.29 -7.91
C GLY A 38 -16.76 2.81 -8.94
N LEU A 39 -16.82 1.52 -9.27
CA LEU A 39 -15.99 0.84 -10.26
C LEU A 39 -16.88 -0.07 -11.09
N GLN A 40 -16.87 0.10 -12.41
CA GLN A 40 -17.41 -0.88 -13.34
C GLN A 40 -16.27 -1.66 -14.01
N PHE A 41 -16.37 -2.97 -14.03
CA PHE A 41 -15.36 -3.84 -14.64
C PHE A 41 -15.98 -5.04 -15.35
N TYR A 42 -15.24 -5.59 -16.32
CA TYR A 42 -15.55 -6.84 -16.99
C TYR A 42 -14.57 -7.95 -16.58
N CYS A 43 -15.14 -9.09 -16.18
CA CYS A 43 -14.42 -10.24 -15.69
C CYS A 43 -14.11 -11.20 -16.85
N ALA A 44 -12.95 -11.07 -17.50
CA ALA A 44 -12.60 -12.02 -18.56
C ALA A 44 -12.30 -13.44 -18.04
N ALA A 45 -11.98 -13.56 -16.75
CA ALA A 45 -12.00 -14.83 -16.03
C ALA A 45 -12.59 -14.63 -14.63
N ALA A 46 -12.72 -15.73 -13.90
CA ALA A 46 -13.20 -15.68 -12.52
C ALA A 46 -12.15 -15.10 -11.57
N PHE A 47 -12.59 -14.27 -10.62
CA PHE A 47 -11.73 -13.69 -9.60
C PHE A 47 -12.45 -13.46 -8.27
N TYR A 48 -11.66 -13.23 -7.24
CA TYR A 48 -12.07 -12.79 -5.92
C TYR A 48 -11.80 -11.31 -5.77
N PHE A 49 -12.71 -10.61 -5.10
CA PHE A 49 -12.57 -9.21 -4.78
C PHE A 49 -12.31 -9.03 -3.30
N LEU A 50 -11.31 -8.21 -3.01
CA LEU A 50 -10.83 -7.91 -1.69
C LEU A 50 -10.75 -6.40 -1.52
N THR A 51 -10.98 -5.91 -0.31
CA THR A 51 -10.74 -4.50 0.06
C THR A 51 -9.58 -4.45 1.03
N THR A 52 -8.70 -3.45 0.93
CA THR A 52 -7.54 -3.38 1.83
C THR A 52 -7.84 -2.46 3.03
N PRO A 53 -7.25 -2.72 4.22
CA PRO A 53 -7.40 -1.83 5.36
C PRO A 53 -6.95 -0.40 5.05
N ARG A 54 -7.76 0.60 5.41
CA ARG A 54 -7.39 2.02 5.23
C ARG A 54 -6.22 2.39 6.13
N ILE A 55 -5.23 3.08 5.56
CA ILE A 55 -4.17 3.75 6.31
C ILE A 55 -4.79 5.01 6.95
N GLU A 56 -4.67 5.13 8.26
CA GLU A 56 -5.17 6.27 9.03
C GLU A 56 -4.07 7.20 9.48
N LYS A 57 -2.84 6.68 9.60
CA LYS A 57 -1.68 7.47 10.03
C LYS A 57 -0.40 7.04 9.33
N VAL A 58 0.34 8.02 8.82
CA VAL A 58 1.76 7.90 8.48
C VAL A 58 2.52 8.96 9.24
N ILE A 59 3.43 8.54 10.12
CA ILE A 59 4.15 9.44 11.04
C ILE A 59 5.63 9.14 10.93
N LEU A 60 6.45 10.16 10.72
CA LEU A 60 7.90 10.08 10.78
C LEU A 60 8.37 10.56 12.15
N TYR A 61 9.35 9.87 12.71
CA TYR A 61 10.08 10.29 13.90
C TYR A 61 11.54 10.51 13.54
N ASP A 62 11.98 11.76 13.63
CA ASP A 62 13.38 12.16 13.54
C ASP A 62 13.99 12.06 14.93
N HIS A 63 14.86 11.07 15.11
CA HIS A 63 15.51 10.81 16.40
C HIS A 63 16.51 11.91 16.76
N SER A 64 17.16 12.52 15.77
CA SER A 64 18.15 13.56 16.01
C SER A 64 17.52 14.86 16.52
N ALA A 65 16.29 15.13 16.11
CA ALA A 65 15.50 16.28 16.54
C ALA A 65 14.50 15.97 17.67
N ASP A 66 14.32 14.69 18.02
CA ASP A 66 13.26 14.19 18.91
C ASP A 66 11.88 14.72 18.51
N HIS A 67 11.55 14.61 17.22
CA HIS A 67 10.39 15.25 16.63
C HIS A 67 9.55 14.30 15.77
N TYR A 68 8.23 14.38 15.92
CA TYR A 68 7.29 13.65 15.09
C TYR A 68 6.70 14.55 14.01
N MET A 69 6.67 14.07 12.78
CA MET A 69 6.05 14.72 11.62
C MET A 69 4.91 13.84 11.11
N ASP A 70 3.70 14.40 11.03
CA ASP A 70 2.56 13.73 10.43
C ASP A 70 2.63 13.90 8.90
N GLN A 71 2.64 12.78 8.16
CA GLN A 71 2.67 12.70 6.70
C GLN A 71 1.38 12.06 6.15
N THR A 72 0.35 11.92 6.98
CA THR A 72 -0.85 11.15 6.64
C THR A 72 -1.55 11.66 5.40
N SER A 73 -1.71 12.99 5.26
CA SER A 73 -2.42 13.57 4.11
C SER A 73 -1.78 13.14 2.78
N ALA A 74 -0.47 13.37 2.63
CA ALA A 74 0.28 13.00 1.42
C ALA A 74 0.30 11.48 1.18
N ALA A 75 0.21 10.66 2.25
CA ALA A 75 0.21 9.21 2.09
C ALA A 75 -1.09 8.64 1.52
N VAL A 76 -2.22 9.33 1.69
CA VAL A 76 -3.57 8.78 1.42
C VAL A 76 -4.39 9.58 0.41
N ASP A 77 -3.94 10.78 0.01
CA ASP A 77 -4.66 11.62 -0.94
C ASP A 77 -4.57 11.13 -2.39
N ASN A 78 -3.61 10.24 -2.69
CA ASN A 78 -3.37 9.68 -4.02
C ASN A 78 -3.17 10.80 -5.06
N ASP A 79 -2.48 11.87 -4.65
CA ASP A 79 -2.12 13.00 -5.50
C ASP A 79 -0.61 12.96 -5.82
N ALA A 80 -0.27 13.09 -7.10
CA ALA A 80 1.13 12.99 -7.55
C ALA A 80 1.94 14.25 -7.23
N ASP A 81 1.29 15.34 -6.81
CA ASP A 81 1.96 16.58 -6.41
C ASP A 81 2.33 16.61 -4.91
N THR A 82 1.92 15.59 -4.13
CA THR A 82 2.18 15.46 -2.70
C THR A 82 2.82 14.12 -2.39
N GLU A 83 3.90 14.13 -1.62
CA GLU A 83 4.68 12.92 -1.33
C GLU A 83 4.95 12.79 0.17
N VAL A 84 5.02 11.54 0.66
CA VAL A 84 5.57 11.24 1.98
C VAL A 84 7.08 11.42 1.92
N SER A 85 7.58 12.52 2.47
CA SER A 85 9.00 12.84 2.42
C SER A 85 9.78 12.08 3.49
N LEU A 86 10.47 11.02 3.11
CA LEU A 86 11.37 10.30 4.02
C LEU A 86 12.68 11.08 4.21
N GLY A 87 13.12 11.82 3.19
CA GLY A 87 14.34 12.60 3.26
C GLY A 87 15.56 11.74 3.55
N ALA A 88 16.52 12.28 4.30
CA ALA A 88 17.75 11.58 4.67
C ALA A 88 17.62 10.78 5.98
N MET A 89 16.50 10.05 6.16
CA MET A 89 16.29 9.21 7.35
C MET A 89 17.51 8.32 7.62
N THR A 90 18.02 8.44 8.83
CA THR A 90 19.12 7.66 9.38
C THR A 90 18.61 6.37 10.03
N THR A 91 19.53 5.50 10.43
CA THR A 91 19.19 4.22 11.08
C THR A 91 18.45 4.34 12.42
N SER A 92 18.41 5.54 13.01
CA SER A 92 17.67 5.79 14.25
C SER A 92 16.30 6.40 14.02
N ASP A 93 16.03 6.90 12.81
CA ASP A 93 14.73 7.47 12.45
C ASP A 93 13.72 6.37 12.15
N ILE A 94 12.44 6.69 12.31
CA ILE A 94 11.37 5.71 12.25
C ILE A 94 10.22 6.24 11.42
N CYS A 95 9.70 5.42 10.50
CA CYS A 95 8.42 5.67 9.84
C CYS A 95 7.38 4.70 10.40
N TYR A 96 6.26 5.22 10.90
CA TYR A 96 5.14 4.48 11.45
C TYR A 96 3.97 4.53 10.47
N ILE A 97 3.36 3.39 10.17
CA ILE A 97 2.21 3.26 9.29
C ILE A 97 1.10 2.54 10.05
N GLY A 98 0.02 3.25 10.35
CA GLY A 98 -1.11 2.78 11.14
C GLY A 98 -2.37 2.60 10.30
N ALA A 99 -3.02 1.45 10.43
CA ALA A 99 -4.25 1.12 9.74
C ALA A 99 -5.37 0.66 10.70
N VAL A 100 -6.62 0.71 10.21
CA VAL A 100 -7.83 0.32 10.97
C VAL A 100 -7.93 -1.17 11.28
N ASP A 101 -7.25 -2.01 10.50
CA ASP A 101 -7.17 -3.46 10.68
C ASP A 101 -5.76 -3.95 10.29
N THR A 102 -5.40 -5.14 10.73
CA THR A 102 -4.19 -5.88 10.34
C THR A 102 -4.11 -6.15 8.83
N PHE A 103 -2.90 -6.19 8.29
CA PHE A 103 -2.62 -6.31 6.86
C PHE A 103 -1.36 -7.15 6.58
N LEU A 104 -1.23 -7.65 5.34
CA LEU A 104 -0.15 -8.57 4.91
C LEU A 104 1.04 -7.88 4.23
N GLY A 105 1.00 -6.56 4.11
CA GLY A 105 2.04 -5.82 3.43
C GLY A 105 1.60 -4.44 2.96
N LEU A 106 2.49 -3.80 2.21
CA LEU A 106 2.32 -2.49 1.60
C LEU A 106 2.63 -2.58 0.11
N ALA A 107 1.75 -2.02 -0.72
CA ALA A 107 2.11 -1.57 -2.05
C ALA A 107 2.66 -0.14 -1.94
N ILE A 108 3.88 0.06 -2.44
CA ILE A 108 4.64 1.30 -2.31
C ILE A 108 4.96 1.82 -3.70
N ASP A 109 4.42 2.99 -4.02
CA ASP A 109 4.76 3.77 -5.20
C ASP A 109 5.89 4.74 -4.82
N ILE A 110 7.05 4.65 -5.49
CA ILE A 110 8.23 5.40 -5.13
C ILE A 110 8.31 6.67 -5.99
N GLY A 111 8.23 7.84 -5.34
CA GLY A 111 8.45 9.11 -6.02
C GLY A 111 9.92 9.33 -6.32
N THR A 112 10.66 9.74 -5.31
CA THR A 112 12.12 9.85 -5.39
C THR A 112 12.77 8.59 -4.82
N VAL A 113 13.48 7.86 -5.69
CA VAL A 113 14.16 6.61 -5.34
C VAL A 113 15.28 6.82 -4.32
N ASN A 114 15.47 5.82 -3.46
CA ASN A 114 16.71 5.69 -2.70
C ASN A 114 17.82 5.14 -3.60
N ALA A 115 18.99 5.78 -3.58
CA ALA A 115 20.18 5.35 -4.30
C ALA A 115 21.26 4.76 -3.38
N ASN A 116 21.10 4.88 -2.06
CA ASN A 116 22.06 4.39 -1.08
C ASN A 116 21.85 2.90 -0.81
N ALA A 117 22.79 2.07 -1.27
CA ALA A 117 22.78 0.64 -1.02
C ALA A 117 22.83 0.30 0.47
N SER A 118 22.09 -0.74 0.85
CA SER A 118 22.12 -1.38 2.15
C SER A 118 22.21 -2.89 1.95
N THR A 119 23.20 -3.53 2.59
CA THR A 119 23.35 -4.99 2.51
C THR A 119 22.27 -5.75 3.30
N THR A 120 21.43 -5.05 4.05
CA THR A 120 20.32 -5.61 4.82
C THR A 120 19.04 -4.82 4.50
N PRO A 121 17.91 -5.48 4.18
CA PRO A 121 16.64 -4.79 3.98
C PRO A 121 16.16 -4.11 5.27
N PRO A 122 15.30 -3.08 5.20
CA PRO A 122 14.72 -2.45 6.38
C PRO A 122 13.88 -3.47 7.16
N ASP A 123 14.05 -3.54 8.48
CA ASP A 123 13.21 -4.44 9.28
C ASP A 123 11.84 -3.79 9.45
N MET A 124 10.78 -4.48 9.00
CA MET A 124 9.42 -4.12 9.41
C MET A 124 9.14 -4.71 10.80
N GLU A 125 8.74 -3.85 11.72
CA GLU A 125 8.30 -4.24 13.05
C GLU A 125 6.81 -3.97 13.21
N TYR A 126 6.09 -4.84 13.91
CA TYR A 126 4.69 -4.64 14.32
C TYR A 126 4.60 -4.53 15.84
N TRP A 127 3.46 -4.05 16.34
CA TRP A 127 3.21 -3.93 17.77
C TRP A 127 2.43 -5.12 18.34
N ASN A 128 2.99 -5.78 19.35
CA ASN A 128 2.29 -6.82 20.14
C ASN A 128 2.39 -6.57 21.66
N GLY A 129 2.58 -5.30 22.05
CA GLY A 129 2.97 -4.89 23.41
C GLY A 129 4.46 -4.51 23.51
N THR A 130 5.25 -4.96 22.55
CA THR A 130 6.57 -4.45 22.19
C THR A 130 6.66 -4.35 20.67
N TRP A 131 7.67 -3.63 20.16
CA TRP A 131 7.96 -3.66 18.73
C TRP A 131 8.74 -4.93 18.41
N THR A 132 8.18 -5.72 17.50
CA THR A 132 8.65 -7.08 17.17
C THR A 132 8.76 -7.21 15.65
N ASP A 133 9.84 -7.83 15.16
CA ASP A 133 10.02 -8.06 13.72
C ASP A 133 8.89 -8.92 13.15
N VAL A 134 8.38 -8.54 11.98
CA VAL A 134 7.46 -9.40 11.21
C VAL A 134 8.23 -10.63 10.70
N SER A 135 7.51 -11.71 10.40
CA SER A 135 8.15 -12.95 9.91
C SER A 135 7.97 -13.13 8.41
N SER A 136 8.96 -13.76 7.77
CA SER A 136 8.99 -14.06 6.33
C SER A 136 8.69 -12.84 5.47
N ASP A 137 9.32 -11.71 5.79
CA ASP A 137 9.15 -10.52 4.98
C ASP A 137 9.89 -10.62 3.64
N SER A 138 9.38 -9.85 2.68
CA SER A 138 9.93 -9.78 1.33
C SER A 138 9.82 -8.35 0.82
N ASP A 139 10.97 -7.75 0.56
CA ASP A 139 11.10 -6.41 -0.02
C ASP A 139 11.07 -6.47 -1.56
N GLY A 140 9.91 -6.21 -2.14
CA GLY A 140 9.73 -6.05 -3.58
C GLY A 140 10.15 -4.68 -4.12
N THR A 141 10.55 -3.73 -3.27
CA THR A 141 11.09 -2.42 -3.67
C THR A 141 12.61 -2.44 -3.85
N LEU A 142 13.22 -3.61 -3.60
CA LEU A 142 14.65 -3.86 -3.71
C LEU A 142 15.08 -3.90 -5.18
N SER A 143 15.99 -3.01 -5.56
CA SER A 143 16.76 -3.12 -6.81
C SER A 143 18.22 -3.38 -6.48
N SER A 144 18.70 -4.57 -6.84
CA SER A 144 20.02 -5.07 -6.44
C SER A 144 20.17 -5.13 -4.91
N THR A 145 20.77 -4.11 -4.29
CA THR A 145 21.05 -4.02 -2.85
C THR A 145 20.46 -2.76 -2.25
N THR A 146 19.50 -2.12 -2.92
CA THR A 146 18.94 -0.84 -2.50
C THR A 146 17.42 -0.97 -2.34
N SER A 147 16.94 -0.96 -1.10
CA SER A 147 15.51 -0.87 -0.79
C SER A 147 14.96 0.49 -1.17
N PHE A 148 13.67 0.56 -1.50
CA PHE A 148 13.00 1.76 -1.99
C PHE A 148 13.63 2.34 -3.27
N ALA A 149 14.22 1.47 -4.10
CA ALA A 149 14.86 1.87 -5.36
C ALA A 149 13.92 1.75 -6.58
N VAL A 150 12.83 1.02 -6.43
CA VAL A 150 11.78 0.81 -7.43
C VAL A 150 10.44 0.63 -6.73
N ASP A 151 9.35 0.90 -7.42
CA ASP A 151 8.01 0.60 -6.93
C ASP A 151 7.84 -0.92 -6.72
N GLY A 152 7.03 -1.28 -5.73
CA GLY A 152 6.87 -2.70 -5.41
C GLY A 152 5.99 -2.99 -4.22
N LEU A 153 6.00 -4.27 -3.83
CA LEU A 153 5.29 -4.74 -2.64
C LEU A 153 6.30 -5.06 -1.54
N TYR A 154 6.07 -4.55 -0.35
CA TYR A 154 6.72 -5.05 0.86
C TYR A 154 5.72 -5.96 1.59
N THR A 155 6.00 -7.26 1.68
CA THR A 155 5.04 -8.25 2.23
C THR A 155 5.60 -8.97 3.43
N TRP A 156 4.74 -9.57 4.26
CA TRP A 156 5.11 -10.41 5.40
C TRP A 156 4.02 -11.43 5.73
N THR A 157 4.34 -12.37 6.61
CA THR A 157 3.33 -13.27 7.21
C THR A 157 2.55 -12.53 8.31
N LEU A 158 1.22 -12.60 8.24
CA LEU A 158 0.34 -11.92 9.21
C LEU A 158 0.64 -12.37 10.65
N PRO A 159 1.03 -11.46 11.55
CA PRO A 159 1.17 -11.78 12.96
C PRO A 159 -0.16 -12.15 13.61
N THR A 160 -0.15 -13.14 14.50
CA THR A 160 -1.36 -13.64 15.20
C THR A 160 -1.66 -12.91 16.51
N ASP A 161 -0.69 -12.17 17.03
CA ASP A 161 -0.70 -11.45 18.31
C ASP A 161 -0.58 -9.92 18.12
N TRP A 162 -0.86 -9.42 16.92
CA TRP A 162 -0.84 -7.98 16.62
C TRP A 162 -1.88 -7.25 17.47
N LEU A 163 -1.42 -6.26 18.23
CA LEU A 163 -2.25 -5.39 19.07
C LEU A 163 -2.27 -3.97 18.51
N THR A 164 -3.30 -3.21 18.89
CA THR A 164 -3.32 -1.77 18.58
C THR A 164 -2.45 -0.98 19.56
N THR A 165 -1.94 0.16 19.11
CA THR A 165 -1.21 1.14 19.94
C THR A 165 -1.41 2.55 19.42
N SER A 166 -1.09 3.55 20.24
CA SER A 166 -1.06 4.95 19.87
C SER A 166 0.38 5.39 19.63
N VAL A 167 0.61 6.12 18.53
CA VAL A 167 1.91 6.74 18.21
C VAL A 167 1.68 8.25 18.16
N ASN A 168 2.48 9.00 18.92
CA ASN A 168 2.39 10.47 19.00
C ASN A 168 0.95 11.00 19.26
N GLY A 169 0.25 10.38 20.21
CA GLY A 169 -1.11 10.79 20.58
C GLY A 169 -2.20 10.44 19.57
N SER A 170 -1.91 9.61 18.56
CA SER A 170 -2.93 9.09 17.64
C SER A 170 -3.96 8.21 18.35
N VAL A 171 -5.10 7.99 17.69
CA VAL A 171 -6.02 6.92 18.08
C VAL A 171 -5.32 5.55 17.99
N PRO A 172 -5.70 4.55 18.82
CA PRO A 172 -5.12 3.22 18.72
C PRO A 172 -5.38 2.57 17.36
N LEU A 173 -4.32 2.17 16.66
CA LEU A 173 -4.36 1.54 15.33
C LEU A 173 -3.43 0.32 15.29
N TYR A 174 -3.57 -0.51 14.26
CA TYR A 174 -2.59 -1.55 13.96
C TYR A 174 -1.41 -0.91 13.22
N TYR A 175 -0.30 -0.75 13.93
CA TYR A 175 0.91 -0.14 13.38
C TYR A 175 1.92 -1.19 12.94
N VAL A 176 2.49 -0.96 11.75
CA VAL A 176 3.87 -1.35 11.45
C VAL A 176 4.78 -0.13 11.57
N ARG A 177 6.07 -0.37 11.73
CA ARG A 177 7.09 0.66 11.59
C ARG A 177 8.30 0.11 10.84
N PHE A 178 9.10 1.00 10.30
CA PHE A 178 10.41 0.64 9.77
C PHE A 178 11.50 1.61 10.16
N LYS A 179 12.71 1.07 10.16
CA LYS A 179 13.97 1.80 10.30
C LYS A 179 14.87 1.43 9.15
N PRO A 180 15.41 2.41 8.41
CA PRO A 180 16.33 2.09 7.34
C PRO A 180 17.62 1.51 7.93
N LYS A 181 18.26 0.56 7.24
CA LYS A 181 19.52 -0.07 7.70
C LYS A 181 20.77 0.70 7.33
N ALA A 182 20.63 1.68 6.44
CA ALA A 182 21.61 2.69 6.11
C ALA A 182 20.86 4.02 5.92
N THR A 183 21.56 5.15 6.02
CA THR A 183 20.94 6.45 5.74
C THR A 183 20.38 6.49 4.32
N LEU A 184 19.12 6.87 4.17
CA LEU A 184 18.48 7.02 2.87
C LEU A 184 19.10 8.18 2.07
N THR A 185 18.97 8.15 0.76
CA THR A 185 19.36 9.27 -0.09
C THR A 185 18.50 10.49 0.22
N THR A 186 19.12 11.68 0.32
CA THR A 186 18.37 12.92 0.51
C THR A 186 17.31 13.08 -0.58
N GLY A 187 16.07 13.29 -0.15
CA GLY A 187 14.94 13.46 -1.04
C GLY A 187 14.13 12.18 -1.27
N THR A 188 14.56 11.00 -0.78
CA THR A 188 13.75 9.78 -0.89
C THR A 188 12.33 10.02 -0.38
N SER A 189 11.34 9.54 -1.14
CA SER A 189 9.93 9.77 -0.87
C SER A 189 9.06 8.62 -1.37
N PHE A 190 7.84 8.56 -0.83
CA PHE A 190 6.78 7.71 -1.36
C PHE A 190 5.68 8.59 -1.93
N ASP A 191 5.27 8.31 -3.17
CA ASP A 191 4.11 8.98 -3.77
C ASP A 191 2.83 8.40 -3.16
N LYS A 192 2.79 7.07 -2.98
CA LYS A 192 1.58 6.37 -2.53
C LYS A 192 1.89 5.18 -1.66
N LEU A 193 1.03 4.97 -0.67
CA LEU A 193 1.03 3.80 0.19
C LEU A 193 -0.35 3.16 0.22
N THR A 194 -0.41 1.85 0.07
CA THR A 194 -1.65 1.10 0.23
C THR A 194 -1.38 -0.22 0.93
N THR A 195 -2.21 -0.58 1.90
CA THR A 195 -2.06 -1.88 2.56
C THR A 195 -2.46 -3.03 1.63
N ILE A 196 -2.02 -4.24 1.96
CA ILE A 196 -2.39 -5.48 1.28
C ILE A 196 -3.38 -6.24 2.18
N ASN A 197 -4.52 -6.66 1.62
CA ASN A 197 -5.55 -7.38 2.38
C ASN A 197 -5.00 -8.70 2.97
N LYS A 198 -5.50 -9.08 4.15
CA LYS A 198 -5.12 -10.29 4.89
C LYS A 198 -5.71 -11.63 4.38
N GLY A 199 -6.23 -11.67 3.16
CA GLY A 199 -6.89 -12.82 2.55
C GLY A 199 -8.42 -12.90 2.75
N THR A 200 -9.06 -11.84 3.26
CA THR A 200 -10.52 -11.77 3.35
C THR A 200 -11.11 -11.51 1.97
N ASN A 201 -11.72 -12.54 1.40
CA ASN A 201 -12.52 -12.44 0.18
C ASN A 201 -13.92 -11.87 0.50
N TYR A 202 -14.30 -10.79 -0.18
CA TYR A 202 -15.61 -10.15 -0.01
C TYR A 202 -16.61 -10.53 -1.11
N ALA A 203 -16.14 -10.89 -2.30
CA ALA A 203 -17.02 -11.31 -3.40
C ALA A 203 -16.29 -12.21 -4.41
N TYR A 204 -17.04 -13.12 -5.03
CA TYR A 204 -16.58 -13.92 -6.15
C TYR A 204 -17.31 -13.51 -7.43
N PHE A 205 -16.56 -13.25 -8.48
CA PHE A 205 -17.07 -12.87 -9.77
C PHE A 205 -16.71 -13.92 -10.81
N PRO A 206 -17.69 -14.58 -11.46
CA PRO A 206 -17.41 -15.56 -12.50
C PRO A 206 -16.99 -14.89 -13.81
N ALA A 207 -16.37 -15.67 -14.71
CA ALA A 207 -15.97 -15.20 -16.03
C ALA A 207 -17.18 -14.79 -16.89
N GLY A 208 -16.99 -13.77 -17.74
CA GLY A 208 -17.95 -13.31 -18.72
C GLY A 208 -18.98 -12.31 -18.21
N MET A 209 -18.83 -11.77 -17.00
CA MET A 209 -19.76 -10.81 -16.41
C MET A 209 -19.19 -9.40 -16.34
N THR A 210 -20.07 -8.40 -16.51
CA THR A 210 -19.79 -6.99 -16.22
C THR A 210 -20.48 -6.63 -14.92
N GLU A 211 -19.75 -6.03 -14.01
CA GLU A 211 -20.21 -5.75 -12.65
C GLU A 211 -19.94 -4.29 -12.29
N GLU A 212 -20.75 -3.76 -11.38
CA GLU A 212 -20.57 -2.44 -10.79
C GLU A 212 -20.44 -2.59 -9.28
N LEU A 213 -19.33 -2.12 -8.74
CA LEU A 213 -19.04 -2.09 -7.31
C LEU A 213 -19.07 -0.66 -6.84
N ASN A 214 -19.90 -0.38 -5.83
CA ASN A 214 -19.80 0.85 -5.06
C ASN A 214 -18.86 0.63 -3.88
N TYR A 215 -17.97 1.56 -3.63
CA TYR A 215 -17.03 1.52 -2.52
C TYR A 215 -16.87 2.92 -1.93
N ASP A 216 -16.32 2.97 -0.73
CA ASP A 216 -16.08 4.21 -0.01
C ASP A 216 -14.61 4.29 0.36
N THR A 217 -13.87 5.21 -0.27
CA THR A 217 -12.44 5.46 0.01
C THR A 217 -12.17 5.98 1.41
N ASP A 218 -13.20 6.46 2.10
CA ASP A 218 -13.11 6.82 3.52
C ASP A 218 -13.13 5.56 4.42
N SER A 219 -13.57 4.43 3.88
CA SER A 219 -13.73 3.17 4.60
C SER A 219 -12.74 2.08 4.18
N VAL A 220 -12.14 2.16 2.98
CA VAL A 220 -11.18 1.16 2.46
C VAL A 220 -9.92 1.82 1.91
N GLY A 221 -8.76 1.18 2.09
CA GLY A 221 -7.47 1.70 1.61
C GLY A 221 -7.22 1.46 0.12
N GLY A 222 -7.91 0.49 -0.47
CA GLY A 222 -7.75 0.12 -1.88
C GLY A 222 -8.57 -1.10 -2.25
N LEU A 223 -8.62 -1.37 -3.55
CA LEU A 223 -9.34 -2.51 -4.11
C LEU A 223 -8.33 -3.53 -4.62
N GLN A 224 -8.54 -4.80 -4.34
CA GLN A 224 -7.64 -5.87 -4.75
C GLN A 224 -8.40 -6.97 -5.47
N PHE A 225 -7.82 -7.42 -6.58
CA PHE A 225 -8.40 -8.45 -7.44
C PHE A 225 -7.48 -9.66 -7.45
N LEU A 226 -8.00 -10.81 -7.06
CA LEU A 226 -7.24 -12.05 -6.96
C LEU A 226 -7.80 -13.08 -7.95
N ALA A 227 -6.95 -13.56 -8.86
CA ALA A 227 -7.29 -14.61 -9.80
C ALA A 227 -7.87 -15.84 -9.08
N ALA A 228 -8.99 -16.40 -9.57
CA ALA A 228 -9.43 -17.71 -9.10
C ALA A 228 -8.50 -18.83 -9.64
N SER A 229 -7.88 -18.61 -10.79
CA SER A 229 -6.90 -19.51 -11.41
C SER A 229 -6.08 -18.78 -12.47
N GLY A 230 -4.80 -19.16 -12.63
CA GLY A 230 -3.95 -18.63 -13.70
C GLY A 230 -3.60 -17.15 -13.53
N THR A 231 -3.48 -16.44 -14.65
CA THR A 231 -3.14 -15.00 -14.70
C THR A 231 -4.17 -14.23 -15.53
N PRO A 232 -5.42 -14.13 -15.07
CA PRO A 232 -6.48 -13.52 -15.84
C PRO A 232 -6.41 -12.00 -15.77
N THR A 233 -7.05 -11.39 -16.77
CA THR A 233 -7.20 -9.94 -16.88
C THR A 233 -8.56 -9.50 -16.34
N VAL A 234 -8.55 -8.51 -15.45
CA VAL A 234 -9.75 -7.71 -15.14
C VAL A 234 -9.68 -6.43 -15.96
N TYR A 235 -10.76 -6.13 -16.69
CA TYR A 235 -10.88 -4.92 -17.48
C TYR A 235 -11.69 -3.90 -16.69
N VAL A 236 -11.04 -2.85 -16.20
CA VAL A 236 -11.74 -1.72 -15.57
C VAL A 236 -12.28 -0.83 -16.68
N ASN A 237 -13.61 -0.70 -16.76
CA ASN A 237 -14.29 0.03 -17.83
C ASN A 237 -14.57 1.49 -17.45
N HIS A 238 -14.88 1.74 -16.18
CA HIS A 238 -15.23 3.07 -15.69
C HIS A 238 -15.01 3.15 -14.17
N ILE A 239 -14.56 4.31 -13.68
CA ILE A 239 -14.51 4.64 -12.25
C ILE A 239 -15.37 5.88 -12.02
N LYS A 240 -16.36 5.77 -11.13
CA LYS A 240 -17.32 6.83 -10.84
C LYS A 240 -16.77 7.76 -9.75
N TYR A 241 -16.74 9.06 -10.06
CA TYR A 241 -16.40 10.13 -9.13
C TYR A 241 -17.67 10.88 -8.70
N GLU A 242 -17.85 11.12 -7.41
CA GLU A 242 -18.92 11.98 -6.87
C GLU A 242 -18.26 13.10 -6.07
N GLY A 243 -18.01 14.25 -6.74
CA GLY A 243 -17.44 15.46 -6.14
C GLY A 243 -18.46 16.41 -5.56
#